data_AF-A0A9D6QY03-F1
#
_entry.id   AF-A0A9D6QY03-F1
#
_cell.length_a   1.000
_cell.length_b   1.000
_cell.length_c   1.000
_cell.angle_alpha   90.00
_cell.angle_beta   90.00
_cell.angle_gamma   90.00
#
_symmetry.space_group_name_H-M   'P 1'
#
loop_
_entity.id
_entity.type
_entity.pdbx_description
1 polymer ?
#
loop_
_entity_poly.entity_id
_entity_poly.type
_entity_poly.pdbx_seq_one_letter_code
_entity_poly.pdbx_strand_id
1 'polypeptide(L)'
;MLNRLRQIKPRAFIEIFGILLLAFALRLVALGAREIWYDDAFSIFLARQDWAHIASGTAADTMPPLYYFLLRVWLNLGDDTFTLRFLSVILSTLIVALVYALARKMFSARAARNAALVTAIAPFQIYHAQELRMYALLALALLGYVYAFHELQFPNHARRSNIQLWFVLILAGALALYSHNLAILTLIVADIFLVWQRAWRALSKLFAAQVVSVLLFVPWLLYVPGQLEKIQRAFWTLRPGLIDGMQLLLTFTTNLPLPAWFLPLALFVALAS
;
A
#
# COMPACT_ATOMS: atom_id res chain seq x y z
N MET A 1 19.34 1.88 35.38
CA MET A 1 18.11 1.68 34.55
C MET A 1 18.46 1.41 33.07
N LEU A 2 19.51 0.61 32.81
CA LEU A 2 20.16 0.40 31.48
C LEU A 2 20.02 -1.04 30.94
N ASN A 3 19.08 -1.85 31.45
CA ASN A 3 19.09 -3.31 31.23
C ASN A 3 17.92 -3.92 30.44
N ARG A 4 17.08 -3.11 29.76
CA ARG A 4 16.01 -3.67 28.87
C ARG A 4 16.26 -3.43 27.37
N LEU A 5 17.47 -3.02 27.01
CA LEU A 5 17.96 -3.03 25.61
C LEU A 5 18.61 -4.36 25.22
N ARG A 6 18.75 -5.30 26.15
CA ARG A 6 19.53 -6.52 25.95
C ARG A 6 18.66 -7.71 25.58
N GLN A 7 19.00 -8.26 24.40
CA GLN A 7 18.73 -9.62 23.94
C GLN A 7 17.35 -9.86 23.31
N ILE A 8 17.23 -9.50 22.02
CA ILE A 8 16.61 -10.47 21.11
C ILE A 8 17.39 -11.77 21.34
N LYS A 9 16.73 -12.80 21.90
CA LYS A 9 17.40 -14.11 22.07
C LYS A 9 17.99 -14.48 20.71
N PRO A 10 19.26 -14.91 20.62
CA PRO A 10 19.93 -15.14 19.33
C PRO A 10 19.09 -16.03 18.38
N ARG A 11 18.32 -16.98 18.93
CA ARG A 11 17.33 -17.77 18.20
C ARG A 11 16.28 -16.93 17.45
N ALA A 12 15.68 -15.93 18.09
CA ALA A 12 14.67 -15.08 17.45
C ALA A 12 15.25 -14.21 16.34
N PHE A 13 16.52 -13.81 16.45
CA PHE A 13 17.23 -13.09 15.39
C PHE A 13 17.50 -13.99 14.18
N ILE A 14 17.98 -15.20 14.43
CA ILE A 14 18.22 -16.22 13.39
C ILE A 14 16.90 -16.57 12.68
N GLU A 15 15.80 -16.73 13.44
CA GLU A 15 14.47 -17.02 12.89
C GLU A 15 13.99 -15.92 11.94
N ILE A 16 14.03 -14.63 12.35
CA ILE A 16 13.59 -13.54 11.46
C ILE A 16 14.54 -13.37 10.28
N PHE A 17 15.86 -13.52 10.48
CA PHE A 17 16.82 -13.45 9.38
C PHE A 17 16.56 -14.56 8.34
N GLY A 18 16.29 -15.79 8.78
CA GLY A 18 15.92 -16.90 7.90
C GLY A 18 14.63 -16.62 7.13
N ILE A 19 13.60 -16.04 7.77
CA ILE A 19 12.35 -15.65 7.10
C ILE A 19 12.60 -14.55 6.06
N LEU A 20 13.42 -13.55 6.37
CA LEU A 20 13.75 -12.48 5.43
C LEU A 20 14.58 -12.99 4.25
N LEU A 21 15.52 -13.90 4.49
CA LEU A 21 16.29 -14.54 3.43
C LEU A 21 15.39 -15.38 2.51
N LEU A 22 14.46 -16.15 3.09
CA LEU A 22 13.45 -16.89 2.34
C LEU A 22 12.57 -15.93 1.51
N ALA A 23 12.09 -14.86 2.14
CA ALA A 23 11.24 -13.88 1.48
C ALA A 23 11.94 -13.22 0.29
N PHE A 24 13.21 -12.84 0.46
CA PHE A 24 14.05 -12.26 -0.58
C PHE A 24 14.31 -13.26 -1.71
N ALA A 25 14.71 -14.50 -1.38
CA ALA A 25 14.95 -15.55 -2.37
C ALA A 25 13.72 -15.86 -3.22
N LEU A 26 12.54 -15.99 -2.60
CA LEU A 26 11.27 -16.24 -3.32
C LEU A 26 10.92 -15.11 -4.28
N ARG A 27 11.22 -13.85 -3.91
CA ARG A 27 10.96 -12.68 -4.75
C ARG A 27 11.92 -12.57 -5.94
N LEU A 28 13.09 -13.22 -5.87
CA LEU A 28 14.06 -13.25 -6.96
C LEU A 28 13.79 -14.35 -8.01
N VAL A 29 12.97 -15.35 -7.68
CA VAL A 29 12.65 -16.46 -8.59
C VAL A 29 12.06 -15.89 -9.88
N ALA A 30 12.71 -16.17 -11.01
CA ALA A 30 12.30 -15.76 -12.35
C ALA A 30 12.10 -14.23 -12.54
N LEU A 31 12.75 -13.39 -11.71
CA LEU A 31 12.53 -11.94 -11.70
C LEU A 31 12.72 -11.28 -13.08
N GLY A 32 13.74 -11.69 -13.83
CA GLY A 32 14.02 -11.19 -15.18
C GLY A 32 13.37 -12.00 -16.32
N ALA A 33 12.76 -13.15 -16.02
CA ALA A 33 12.23 -14.05 -17.05
C ALA A 33 10.72 -13.84 -17.31
N ARG A 34 9.99 -13.25 -16.36
CA ARG A 34 8.57 -12.91 -16.56
C ARG A 34 8.45 -11.79 -17.59
N GLU A 35 7.55 -11.96 -18.56
CA GLU A 35 7.25 -10.99 -19.60
C GLU A 35 6.88 -9.60 -19.02
N ILE A 36 7.18 -8.55 -19.79
CA ILE A 36 6.80 -7.18 -19.46
C ILE A 36 5.33 -7.02 -19.87
N TRP A 37 4.48 -6.72 -18.89
CA TRP A 37 3.07 -6.43 -19.15
C TRP A 37 2.90 -4.97 -19.61
N TYR A 38 1.74 -4.63 -20.17
CA TYR A 38 1.44 -3.26 -20.62
C TYR A 38 1.77 -2.21 -19.56
N ASP A 39 1.47 -2.58 -18.32
CA ASP A 39 1.42 -1.73 -17.16
C ASP A 39 2.86 -1.54 -16.58
N ASP A 40 3.71 -2.58 -16.68
CA ASP A 40 5.17 -2.50 -16.52
C ASP A 40 5.81 -1.61 -17.61
N ALA A 41 5.46 -1.83 -18.88
CA ALA A 41 6.01 -1.10 -20.03
C ALA A 41 5.71 0.41 -19.92
N PHE A 42 4.49 0.77 -19.51
CA PHE A 42 4.10 2.15 -19.26
C PHE A 42 4.96 2.80 -18.16
N SER A 43 5.26 2.06 -17.10
CA SER A 43 6.09 2.54 -15.98
C SER A 43 7.53 2.77 -16.40
N ILE A 44 8.10 1.86 -17.20
CA ILE A 44 9.43 2.01 -17.80
C ILE A 44 9.45 3.23 -18.74
N PHE A 45 8.45 3.35 -19.62
CA PHE A 45 8.33 4.44 -20.58
C PHE A 45 8.32 5.81 -19.88
N LEU A 46 7.47 5.96 -18.86
CA LEU A 46 7.37 7.20 -18.09
C LEU A 46 8.65 7.50 -17.31
N ALA A 47 9.25 6.51 -16.64
CA ALA A 47 10.46 6.70 -15.83
C ALA A 47 11.65 7.24 -16.67
N ARG A 48 11.67 6.97 -17.97
CA ARG A 48 12.67 7.51 -18.91
C ARG A 48 12.44 8.98 -19.27
N GLN A 49 11.23 9.51 -19.10
CA GLN A 49 10.90 10.91 -19.34
C GLN A 49 11.39 11.82 -18.21
N ASP A 50 11.54 13.12 -18.46
CA ASP A 50 11.87 14.09 -17.42
C ASP A 50 10.80 14.19 -16.31
N TRP A 51 11.15 14.87 -15.22
CA TRP A 51 10.28 14.99 -14.04
C TRP A 51 8.91 15.60 -14.33
N ALA A 52 8.85 16.58 -15.24
CA ALA A 52 7.60 17.25 -15.60
C ALA A 52 6.70 16.34 -16.44
N HIS A 53 7.30 15.61 -17.39
CA HIS A 53 6.61 14.64 -18.23
C HIS A 53 6.14 13.40 -17.45
N ILE A 54 6.89 12.97 -16.41
CA ILE A 54 6.38 11.96 -15.48
C ILE A 54 5.14 12.50 -14.76
N ALA A 55 5.20 13.71 -14.19
CA ALA A 55 4.07 14.28 -13.46
C ALA A 55 2.83 14.43 -14.35
N SER A 56 2.96 14.99 -15.56
CA SER A 56 1.83 15.14 -16.49
C SER A 56 1.33 13.81 -17.06
N GLY A 57 2.23 12.86 -17.35
CA GLY A 57 1.88 11.54 -17.88
C GLY A 57 1.14 10.68 -16.86
N THR A 58 1.63 10.63 -15.62
CA THR A 58 0.94 9.96 -14.51
C THR A 58 -0.37 10.63 -14.16
N ALA A 59 -0.47 11.96 -14.33
CA ALA A 59 -1.70 12.69 -14.12
C ALA A 59 -2.75 12.24 -15.13
N ALA A 60 -2.37 12.04 -16.39
CA ALA A 60 -3.25 11.48 -17.41
C ALA A 60 -3.68 10.03 -17.12
N ASP A 61 -2.86 9.23 -16.42
CA ASP A 61 -3.15 7.84 -16.04
C ASP A 61 -3.80 7.70 -14.66
N THR A 62 -4.21 8.81 -14.04
CA THR A 62 -4.90 8.85 -12.73
C THR A 62 -4.10 8.31 -11.53
N MET A 63 -2.78 8.12 -11.68
CA MET A 63 -1.90 7.55 -10.66
C MET A 63 -0.92 8.59 -10.11
N PRO A 64 -0.71 8.68 -8.78
CA PRO A 64 0.34 9.52 -8.20
C PRO A 64 1.78 9.16 -8.67
N PRO A 65 2.71 10.13 -8.74
CA PRO A 65 3.94 10.00 -9.52
C PRO A 65 5.12 9.38 -8.76
N LEU A 66 5.02 9.16 -7.45
CA LEU A 66 6.19 8.85 -6.62
C LEU A 66 6.92 7.58 -7.03
N TYR A 67 6.19 6.53 -7.37
CA TYR A 67 6.81 5.29 -7.82
C TYR A 67 7.63 5.50 -9.10
N TYR A 68 7.10 6.26 -10.06
CA TYR A 68 7.75 6.58 -11.32
C TYR A 68 8.98 7.48 -11.13
N PHE A 69 8.91 8.43 -10.19
CA PHE A 69 10.06 9.22 -9.78
C PHE A 69 11.18 8.37 -9.15
N LEU A 70 10.83 7.43 -8.28
CA LEU A 70 11.80 6.49 -7.71
C LEU A 70 12.40 5.60 -8.81
N LEU A 71 11.57 5.09 -9.72
CA LEU A 71 12.03 4.26 -10.84
C LEU A 71 12.95 5.04 -11.80
N ARG A 72 12.69 6.33 -12.02
CA ARG A 72 13.59 7.23 -12.79
C ARG A 72 14.98 7.32 -12.17
N VAL A 73 15.06 7.48 -10.84
CA VAL A 73 16.36 7.46 -10.15
C VAL A 73 16.99 6.07 -10.24
N TRP A 74 16.18 5.02 -10.15
CA TRP A 74 16.63 3.64 -10.18
C TRP A 74 17.23 3.21 -11.51
N LEU A 75 16.78 3.79 -12.63
CA LEU A 75 17.34 3.57 -13.97
C LEU A 75 18.86 3.84 -14.04
N ASN A 76 19.42 4.67 -13.15
CA ASN A 76 20.86 4.92 -13.09
C ASN A 76 21.67 3.67 -12.68
N LEU A 77 21.03 2.65 -12.10
CA LEU A 77 21.66 1.38 -11.74
C LEU A 77 21.62 0.34 -12.88
N GLY A 78 20.76 0.56 -13.89
CA GLY A 78 20.52 -0.34 -15.01
C GLY A 78 19.09 -0.23 -15.51
N ASP A 79 18.88 -0.55 -16.79
CA ASP A 79 17.58 -0.47 -17.47
C ASP A 79 17.02 -1.83 -17.91
N ASP A 80 17.69 -2.92 -17.54
CA ASP A 80 17.19 -4.27 -17.73
C ASP A 80 16.06 -4.61 -16.73
N THR A 81 15.19 -5.54 -17.12
CA THR A 81 13.99 -5.89 -16.35
C THR A 81 14.31 -6.40 -14.94
N PHE A 82 15.42 -7.12 -14.77
CA PHE A 82 15.82 -7.63 -13.45
C PHE A 82 16.16 -6.46 -12.53
N THR A 83 17.01 -5.54 -12.98
CA THR A 83 17.43 -4.38 -12.19
C THR A 83 16.25 -3.50 -11.82
N LEU A 84 15.34 -3.23 -12.75
CA LEU A 84 14.17 -2.40 -12.48
C LEU A 84 13.22 -3.04 -11.46
N ARG A 85 12.93 -4.34 -11.59
CA ARG A 85 12.05 -5.04 -10.65
C ARG A 85 12.69 -5.24 -9.27
N PHE A 86 14.02 -5.21 -9.20
CA PHE A 86 14.76 -5.32 -7.95
C PHE A 86 14.41 -4.22 -6.94
N LEU A 87 14.00 -3.03 -7.40
CA LEU A 87 13.44 -1.97 -6.54
C LEU A 87 12.25 -2.49 -5.72
N SER A 88 11.26 -3.06 -6.39
CA SER A 88 10.05 -3.61 -5.76
C SER A 88 10.36 -4.81 -4.85
N VAL A 89 11.38 -5.61 -5.18
CA VAL A 89 11.87 -6.72 -4.34
C VAL A 89 12.40 -6.22 -3.00
N ILE A 90 13.21 -5.14 -3.01
CA ILE A 90 13.73 -4.53 -1.79
C ILE A 90 12.57 -4.02 -0.92
N LEU A 91 11.67 -3.24 -1.51
CA LEU A 91 10.51 -2.69 -0.81
C LEU A 91 9.64 -3.80 -0.20
N SER A 92 9.35 -4.86 -0.97
CA SER A 92 8.55 -6.00 -0.51
C SER A 92 9.24 -6.85 0.57
N THR A 93 10.57 -6.92 0.57
CA THR A 93 11.32 -7.58 1.65
C THR A 93 11.25 -6.77 2.95
N LEU A 94 11.29 -5.42 2.85
CA LEU A 94 11.11 -4.53 4.00
C LEU A 94 9.68 -4.62 4.58
N ILE A 95 8.67 -4.86 3.75
CA ILE A 95 7.29 -5.14 4.19
C ILE A 95 7.29 -6.32 5.18
N VAL A 96 7.95 -7.44 4.85
CA VAL A 96 8.01 -8.62 5.72
C VAL A 96 8.65 -8.30 7.07
N ALA A 97 9.74 -7.53 7.06
CA ALA A 97 10.39 -7.09 8.29
C ALA A 97 9.48 -6.21 9.15
N LEU A 98 8.74 -5.30 8.52
CA LEU A 98 7.85 -4.37 9.21
C LEU A 98 6.59 -5.06 9.74
N VAL A 99 6.03 -6.03 9.02
CA VAL A 99 4.96 -6.91 9.49
C VAL A 99 5.39 -7.67 10.74
N TYR A 100 6.60 -8.25 10.73
CA TYR A 100 7.16 -8.89 11.93
C TYR A 100 7.22 -7.91 13.11
N ALA A 101 7.79 -6.72 12.89
CA ALA A 101 7.98 -5.73 13.93
C ALA A 101 6.64 -5.26 14.53
N LEU A 102 5.64 -5.01 13.68
CA LEU A 102 4.31 -4.58 14.09
C LEU A 102 3.56 -5.69 14.85
N ALA A 103 3.50 -6.90 14.29
CA ALA A 103 2.85 -8.04 14.93
C ALA A 103 3.50 -8.43 16.26
N ARG A 104 4.83 -8.24 16.40
CA ARG A 104 5.55 -8.47 17.66
C ARG A 104 5.12 -7.51 18.76
N LYS A 105 4.78 -6.27 18.39
CA LYS A 105 4.34 -5.22 19.30
C LYS A 105 2.87 -5.37 19.67
N MET A 106 2.02 -5.67 18.70
CA MET A 106 0.58 -5.79 18.90
C MET A 106 0.16 -7.11 19.58
N PHE A 107 0.93 -8.17 19.36
CA PHE A 107 0.55 -9.52 19.79
C PHE A 107 1.70 -10.24 20.54
N SER A 108 2.40 -11.16 19.88
CA SER A 108 3.42 -12.03 20.50
C SER A 108 4.54 -12.39 19.52
N ALA A 109 5.63 -12.99 20.02
CA ALA A 109 6.74 -13.48 19.18
C ALA A 109 6.26 -14.50 18.16
N ARG A 110 5.41 -15.42 18.60
CA ARG A 110 4.90 -16.50 17.77
C ARG A 110 4.00 -15.93 16.67
N ALA A 111 3.09 -15.02 17.03
CA ALA A 111 2.25 -14.33 16.06
C ALA A 111 3.09 -13.54 15.05
N ALA A 112 4.12 -12.83 15.49
CA ALA A 112 5.00 -12.07 14.62
C ALA A 112 5.72 -12.92 13.58
N ARG A 113 6.29 -14.05 13.99
CA ARG A 113 6.93 -14.98 13.04
C ARG A 113 5.93 -15.59 12.08
N ASN A 114 4.78 -16.02 12.57
CA ASN A 114 3.76 -16.62 11.72
C ASN A 114 3.26 -15.60 10.69
N ALA A 115 3.00 -14.36 11.10
CA ALA A 115 2.63 -13.28 10.20
C ALA A 115 3.72 -13.02 9.16
N ALA A 116 4.98 -12.87 9.58
CA ALA A 116 6.10 -12.65 8.67
C ALA A 116 6.29 -13.82 7.68
N LEU A 117 6.16 -15.06 8.15
CA LEU A 117 6.25 -16.25 7.30
C LEU A 117 5.12 -16.27 6.27
N VAL A 118 3.88 -16.02 6.70
CA VAL A 118 2.72 -15.93 5.79
C VAL A 118 2.95 -14.83 4.75
N THR A 119 3.40 -13.64 5.15
CA THR A 119 3.72 -12.54 4.21
C THR A 119 4.89 -12.88 3.28
N ALA A 120 5.89 -13.63 3.76
CA ALA A 120 7.04 -14.04 2.96
C ALA A 120 6.64 -14.96 1.80
N ILE A 121 5.72 -15.91 2.05
CA ILE A 121 5.29 -16.93 1.10
C ILE A 121 3.97 -16.59 0.38
N ALA A 122 3.30 -15.49 0.74
CA ALA A 122 2.01 -15.11 0.17
C ALA A 122 2.14 -14.86 -1.35
N PRO A 123 1.38 -15.59 -2.21
CA PRO A 123 1.50 -15.46 -3.66
C PRO A 123 1.30 -14.04 -4.17
N PHE A 124 0.30 -13.31 -3.64
CA PHE A 124 0.06 -11.91 -4.01
C PHE A 124 1.21 -10.97 -3.62
N GLN A 125 1.87 -11.21 -2.47
CA GLN A 125 3.02 -10.41 -2.06
C GLN A 125 4.25 -10.65 -2.95
N ILE A 126 4.45 -11.90 -3.40
CA ILE A 126 5.51 -12.25 -4.33
C ILE A 126 5.20 -11.66 -5.71
N TYR A 127 3.97 -11.80 -6.18
CA TYR A 127 3.51 -11.23 -7.44
C TYR A 127 3.76 -9.72 -7.52
N HIS A 128 3.28 -8.95 -6.52
CA HIS A 128 3.47 -7.50 -6.46
C HIS A 128 4.92 -7.08 -6.13
N ALA A 129 5.78 -7.98 -5.63
CA ALA A 129 7.20 -7.71 -5.47
C ALA A 129 7.96 -7.67 -6.80
N GLN A 130 7.38 -8.26 -7.85
CA GLN A 130 7.99 -8.37 -9.18
C GLN A 130 7.34 -7.44 -10.22
N GLU A 131 6.31 -6.69 -9.85
CA GLU A 131 5.72 -5.69 -10.75
C GLU A 131 6.46 -4.36 -10.66
N LEU A 132 6.56 -3.68 -11.80
CA LEU A 132 7.05 -2.31 -11.88
C LEU A 132 5.94 -1.33 -11.55
N ARG A 133 5.35 -1.51 -10.36
CA ARG A 133 4.17 -0.79 -9.88
C ARG A 133 4.31 -0.33 -8.44
N MET A 134 3.49 0.66 -8.09
CA MET A 134 3.44 1.34 -6.80
C MET A 134 3.03 0.45 -5.61
N TYR A 135 2.57 -0.78 -5.82
CA TYR A 135 1.95 -1.60 -4.76
C TYR A 135 2.89 -1.92 -3.59
N ALA A 136 4.15 -2.30 -3.87
CA ALA A 136 5.14 -2.56 -2.82
C ALA A 136 5.48 -1.29 -2.03
N LEU A 137 5.60 -0.16 -2.72
CA LEU A 137 5.84 1.15 -2.09
C LEU A 137 4.66 1.57 -1.21
N LEU A 138 3.44 1.46 -1.73
CA LEU A 138 2.20 1.77 -1.04
C LEU A 138 2.06 0.95 0.24
N ALA A 139 2.22 -0.37 0.14
CA ALA A 139 2.08 -1.27 1.28
C ALA A 139 3.14 -0.99 2.36
N LEU A 140 4.39 -0.71 1.96
CA LEU A 140 5.44 -0.32 2.89
C LEU A 140 5.13 1.01 3.60
N ALA A 141 4.68 2.02 2.84
CA ALA A 141 4.31 3.33 3.39
C ALA A 141 3.12 3.22 4.35
N LEU A 142 2.06 2.48 3.99
CA LEU A 142 0.91 2.25 4.86
C LEU A 142 1.29 1.49 6.15
N LEU A 143 2.14 0.47 6.06
CA LEU A 143 2.65 -0.22 7.24
C LEU A 143 3.50 0.70 8.12
N GLY A 144 4.30 1.59 7.52
CA GLY A 144 5.05 2.62 8.23
C GLY A 144 4.15 3.58 8.99
N TYR A 145 3.06 4.03 8.34
CA TYR A 145 2.02 4.86 8.94
C TYR A 145 1.35 4.16 10.12
N VAL A 146 0.89 2.92 9.94
CA VAL A 146 0.25 2.13 11.01
C VAL A 146 1.22 1.87 12.16
N TYR A 147 2.49 1.58 11.88
CA TYR A 147 3.51 1.38 12.90
C TYR A 147 3.73 2.65 13.74
N ALA A 148 3.87 3.82 13.10
CA ALA A 148 4.04 5.08 13.81
C ALA A 148 2.80 5.45 14.62
N PHE A 149 1.60 5.24 14.04
CA PHE A 149 0.33 5.43 14.73
C PHE A 149 0.25 4.56 15.99
N HIS A 150 0.53 3.26 15.88
CA HIS A 150 0.53 2.34 17.02
C HIS A 150 1.47 2.81 18.14
N GLU A 151 2.71 3.20 17.81
CA GLU A 151 3.67 3.67 18.82
C GLU A 151 3.24 4.97 19.51
N LEU A 152 2.54 5.86 18.80
CA LEU A 152 2.01 7.11 19.37
C LEU A 152 0.83 6.87 20.31
N GLN A 153 -0.02 5.87 20.01
CA GLN A 153 -1.19 5.55 20.85
C GLN A 153 -0.84 4.65 22.04
N PHE A 154 0.14 3.78 21.88
CA PHE A 154 0.57 2.84 22.91
C PHE A 154 2.06 3.07 23.25
N PRO A 155 2.40 4.25 23.81
CA PRO A 155 3.79 4.63 24.04
C PRO A 155 4.45 3.68 25.03
N ASN A 156 5.43 2.94 24.54
CA ASN A 156 6.34 2.22 25.40
C ASN A 156 7.38 3.23 25.91
N HIS A 157 7.51 3.38 27.22
CA HIS A 157 8.20 4.50 27.91
C HIS A 157 9.71 4.68 27.56
N ALA A 158 10.27 3.91 26.64
CA ALA A 158 11.68 3.57 26.66
C ALA A 158 12.51 3.88 25.41
N ARG A 159 12.03 4.48 24.30
CA ARG A 159 12.97 4.55 23.15
C ARG A 159 12.82 5.52 21.97
N ARG A 160 11.75 6.31 21.81
CA ARG A 160 11.71 7.34 20.74
C ARG A 160 11.06 8.62 21.22
N SER A 161 11.56 9.75 20.73
CA SER A 161 10.89 11.03 20.96
C SER A 161 9.58 11.05 20.17
N ASN A 162 8.52 11.59 20.78
CA ASN A 162 7.21 11.70 20.12
C ASN A 162 7.32 12.40 18.75
N ILE A 163 8.24 13.36 18.60
CA ILE A 163 8.42 14.12 17.36
C ILE A 163 8.92 13.26 16.19
N GLN A 164 9.83 12.30 16.44
CA GLN A 164 10.29 11.38 15.39
C GLN A 164 9.16 10.49 14.88
N LEU A 165 8.29 10.02 15.78
CA LEU A 165 7.13 9.21 15.40
C LEU A 165 6.09 10.01 14.62
N TRP A 166 5.82 11.26 15.02
CA TRP A 166 4.98 12.16 14.25
C TRP A 166 5.54 12.44 12.86
N PHE A 167 6.86 12.67 12.74
CA PHE A 167 7.51 12.84 11.45
C PHE A 167 7.36 11.59 10.57
N VAL A 168 7.62 10.39 11.11
CA VAL A 168 7.45 9.13 10.37
C VAL A 168 5.98 8.95 9.95
N LEU A 169 5.02 9.25 10.83
CA LEU A 169 3.59 9.16 10.50
C LEU A 169 3.22 10.08 9.33
N ILE A 170 3.64 11.35 9.39
CA ILE A 170 3.38 12.35 8.34
C ILE A 170 4.02 11.92 7.02
N LEU A 171 5.31 11.58 7.06
CA LEU A 171 6.05 11.18 5.87
C LEU A 171 5.46 9.91 5.26
N ALA A 172 5.18 8.89 6.06
CA ALA A 172 4.59 7.64 5.58
C ALA A 172 3.18 7.85 5.00
N GLY A 173 2.35 8.69 5.64
CA GLY A 173 1.04 9.08 5.12
C GLY A 173 1.14 9.81 3.77
N ALA A 174 2.05 10.78 3.66
CA ALA A 174 2.30 11.50 2.42
C ALA A 174 2.82 10.56 1.32
N LEU A 175 3.81 9.70 1.61
CA LEU A 175 4.33 8.72 0.64
C LEU A 175 3.25 7.74 0.18
N ALA A 176 2.33 7.32 1.07
CA ALA A 176 1.22 6.46 0.69
C ALA A 176 0.24 7.16 -0.26
N LEU A 177 -0.15 8.40 0.02
CA LEU A 177 -0.98 9.23 -0.87
C LEU A 177 -0.30 9.44 -2.22
N TYR A 178 1.00 9.73 -2.21
CA TYR A 178 1.83 9.87 -3.39
C TYR A 178 2.12 8.57 -4.13
N SER A 179 1.75 7.42 -3.56
CA SER A 179 1.80 6.12 -4.23
C SER A 179 0.44 5.78 -4.84
N HIS A 180 -0.66 6.04 -4.13
CA HIS A 180 -2.00 5.69 -4.60
C HIS A 180 -3.08 6.55 -3.93
N ASN A 181 -4.04 7.05 -4.72
CA ASN A 181 -5.11 7.93 -4.22
C ASN A 181 -5.97 7.25 -3.13
N LEU A 182 -6.23 5.94 -3.25
CA LEU A 182 -7.00 5.17 -2.25
C LEU A 182 -6.28 4.94 -0.92
N ALA A 183 -5.01 5.35 -0.77
CA ALA A 183 -4.31 5.28 0.51
C ALA A 183 -5.06 6.02 1.64
N ILE A 184 -5.82 7.05 1.28
CA ILE A 184 -6.66 7.81 2.22
C ILE A 184 -7.61 6.93 3.02
N LEU A 185 -8.11 5.82 2.43
CA LEU A 185 -9.01 4.90 3.12
C LEU A 185 -8.34 4.27 4.34
N THR A 186 -7.07 3.89 4.23
CA THR A 186 -6.30 3.34 5.36
C THR A 186 -5.95 4.40 6.40
N LEU A 187 -5.70 5.64 5.98
CA LEU A 187 -5.45 6.75 6.91
C LEU A 187 -6.68 6.99 7.81
N ILE A 188 -7.87 6.99 7.22
CA ILE A 188 -9.16 7.20 7.90
C ILE A 188 -9.47 6.08 8.92
N VAL A 189 -8.99 4.85 8.70
CA VAL A 189 -9.20 3.75 9.67
C VAL A 189 -8.61 4.10 11.05
N ALA A 190 -7.48 4.81 11.10
CA ALA A 190 -6.90 5.25 12.35
C ALA A 190 -7.80 6.28 13.07
N ASP A 191 -8.48 7.14 12.33
CA ASP A 191 -9.43 8.10 12.88
C ASP A 191 -10.68 7.40 13.41
N ILE A 192 -11.25 6.46 12.64
CA ILE A 192 -12.40 5.65 13.06
C ILE A 192 -12.08 4.92 14.36
N PHE A 193 -10.88 4.33 14.46
CA PHE A 193 -10.44 3.68 15.69
C PHE A 193 -10.40 4.64 16.88
N LEU A 194 -9.90 5.86 16.71
CA LEU A 194 -9.85 6.86 17.80
C LEU A 194 -11.24 7.42 18.16
N VAL A 195 -12.13 7.57 17.17
CA VAL A 195 -13.54 7.91 17.41
C VAL A 195 -14.23 6.82 18.23
N TRP A 196 -14.03 5.56 17.87
CA TRP A 196 -14.56 4.40 18.61
C TRP A 196 -14.07 4.39 20.07
N GLN A 197 -12.78 4.67 20.28
CA GLN A 197 -12.16 4.77 21.60
C GLN A 197 -12.51 6.08 22.34
N ARG A 198 -13.27 6.99 21.72
CA ARG A 198 -13.60 8.33 22.24
C ARG A 198 -12.36 9.15 22.63
N ALA A 199 -11.24 8.93 21.93
CA ALA A 199 -9.94 9.52 22.20
C ALA A 199 -9.75 10.87 21.48
N TRP A 200 -10.63 11.84 21.75
CA TRP A 200 -10.73 13.11 20.99
C TRP A 200 -9.44 13.93 20.92
N ARG A 201 -8.62 13.92 21.99
CA ARG A 201 -7.32 14.61 22.00
C ARG A 201 -6.26 13.92 21.13
N ALA A 202 -6.31 12.60 21.02
CA ALA A 202 -5.45 11.87 20.11
C ALA A 202 -5.92 12.05 18.67
N LEU A 203 -7.23 12.06 18.45
CA LEU A 203 -7.86 12.30 17.15
C LEU A 203 -7.48 13.68 16.60
N SER A 204 -7.56 14.74 17.41
CA SER A 204 -7.21 16.09 16.95
C SER A 204 -5.74 16.21 16.53
N LYS A 205 -4.82 15.55 17.25
CA LYS A 205 -3.40 15.50 16.89
C LYS A 205 -3.16 14.68 15.63
N LEU A 206 -3.82 13.52 15.50
CA LEU A 206 -3.73 12.68 14.30
C LEU A 206 -4.24 13.43 13.08
N PHE A 207 -5.41 14.05 13.20
CA PHE A 207 -6.01 14.86 12.15
C PHE A 207 -5.08 16.00 11.72
N ALA A 208 -4.48 16.72 12.67
CA ALA A 208 -3.49 17.77 12.33
C ALA A 208 -2.30 17.20 11.54
N ALA A 209 -1.78 16.03 11.92
CA ALA A 209 -0.69 15.37 11.19
C ALA A 209 -1.11 14.88 9.79
N GLN A 210 -2.33 14.36 9.65
CA GLN A 210 -2.88 13.99 8.36
C GLN A 210 -3.11 15.21 7.45
N VAL A 211 -3.57 16.34 8.00
CA VAL A 211 -3.66 17.61 7.27
C VAL A 211 -2.30 17.99 6.72
N VAL A 212 -1.23 17.89 7.51
CA VAL A 212 0.14 18.13 7.00
C VAL A 212 0.50 17.13 5.87
N SER A 213 0.14 15.86 6.00
CA SER A 213 0.39 14.84 4.97
C SER A 213 -0.35 15.15 3.66
N VAL A 214 -1.60 15.62 3.76
CA VAL A 214 -2.42 16.05 2.62
C VAL A 214 -1.88 17.35 2.03
N LEU A 215 -1.43 18.30 2.86
CA LEU A 215 -0.79 19.53 2.39
C LEU A 215 0.47 19.24 1.59
N LEU A 216 1.28 18.26 2.01
CA LEU A 216 2.43 17.79 1.23
C LEU A 216 2.00 17.18 -0.11
N PHE A 217 0.81 16.58 -0.18
CA PHE A 217 0.22 15.99 -1.38
C PHE A 217 -0.50 17.00 -2.30
N VAL A 218 -0.69 18.26 -1.85
CA VAL A 218 -1.36 19.32 -2.63
C VAL A 218 -0.79 19.53 -4.03
N PRO A 219 0.53 19.53 -4.27
CA PRO A 219 1.07 19.69 -5.62
C PRO A 219 0.50 18.68 -6.61
N TRP A 220 0.17 17.48 -6.14
CA TRP A 220 -0.48 16.46 -6.96
C TRP A 220 -1.99 16.66 -7.10
N LEU A 221 -2.67 17.14 -6.05
CA LEU A 221 -4.11 17.41 -6.08
C LEU A 221 -4.52 18.39 -7.18
N LEU A 222 -3.62 19.27 -7.61
CA LEU A 222 -3.85 20.20 -8.73
C LEU A 222 -4.17 19.48 -10.07
N TYR A 223 -3.75 18.23 -10.23
CA TYR A 223 -3.99 17.44 -11.43
C TYR A 223 -5.31 16.63 -11.39
N VAL A 224 -5.94 16.50 -10.22
CA VAL A 224 -7.15 15.68 -10.01
C VAL A 224 -8.37 16.17 -10.81
N PRO A 225 -8.65 17.49 -10.97
CA PRO A 225 -9.78 17.94 -11.77
C PRO A 225 -9.74 17.43 -13.23
N GLY A 226 -8.56 17.43 -13.85
CA GLY A 226 -8.37 16.89 -15.22
C GLY A 226 -8.59 15.37 -15.29
N GLN A 227 -8.25 14.65 -14.21
CA GLN A 227 -8.52 13.21 -14.10
C GLN A 227 -10.01 12.91 -14.06
N LEU A 228 -10.77 13.67 -13.26
CA LEU A 228 -12.22 13.51 -13.17
C LEU A 228 -12.89 13.79 -14.51
N GLU A 229 -12.47 14.84 -15.22
CA GLU A 229 -13.00 15.14 -16.56
C GLU A 229 -12.75 13.99 -17.55
N LYS A 230 -11.55 13.40 -17.53
CA LYS A 230 -11.21 12.24 -18.36
C LYS A 230 -12.05 11.01 -18.00
N ILE A 231 -12.16 10.67 -16.71
CA ILE A 231 -12.98 9.52 -16.26
C ILE A 231 -14.44 9.72 -16.71
N GLN A 232 -14.93 10.95 -16.71
CA GLN A 232 -16.31 11.24 -17.09
C GLN A 232 -16.56 11.22 -18.60
N ARG A 233 -15.56 11.49 -19.44
CA ARG A 233 -15.72 11.64 -20.90
C ARG A 233 -15.09 10.53 -21.75
N ALA A 234 -14.06 9.85 -21.24
CA ALA A 234 -13.20 8.97 -22.01
C ALA A 234 -13.18 7.52 -21.49
N PHE A 235 -14.06 7.16 -20.55
CA PHE A 235 -14.22 5.76 -20.16
C PHE A 235 -15.02 5.00 -21.21
N TRP A 236 -14.52 3.83 -21.61
CA TRP A 236 -15.16 2.96 -22.60
C TRP A 236 -16.45 2.30 -22.09
N THR A 237 -16.68 2.31 -20.77
CA THR A 237 -17.92 1.85 -20.15
C THR A 237 -18.84 3.02 -19.84
N LEU A 238 -20.11 2.89 -20.18
CA LEU A 238 -21.16 3.82 -19.76
C LEU A 238 -21.20 3.91 -18.23
N ARG A 239 -21.65 5.05 -17.70
CA ARG A 239 -21.89 5.18 -16.25
C ARG A 239 -22.94 4.14 -15.85
N PRO A 240 -22.61 3.20 -14.94
CA PRO A 240 -23.54 2.16 -14.56
C PRO A 240 -24.80 2.78 -13.95
N GLY A 241 -25.96 2.36 -14.43
CA GLY A 241 -27.25 2.70 -13.84
C GLY A 241 -27.48 1.90 -12.56
N LEU A 242 -28.60 2.17 -11.89
CA LEU A 242 -29.04 1.38 -10.73
C LEU A 242 -29.13 -0.12 -11.05
N ILE A 243 -29.54 -0.47 -12.27
CA ILE A 243 -29.68 -1.84 -12.75
C ILE A 243 -28.31 -2.53 -12.84
N ASP A 244 -27.30 -1.84 -13.40
CA ASP A 244 -25.94 -2.39 -13.52
C ASP A 244 -25.30 -2.60 -12.14
N GLY A 245 -25.61 -1.73 -11.17
CA GLY A 245 -25.19 -1.91 -9.77
C GLY A 245 -25.83 -3.14 -9.10
N MET A 246 -27.12 -3.39 -9.34
CA MET A 246 -27.80 -4.59 -8.86
C MET A 246 -27.29 -5.85 -9.56
N GLN A 247 -27.05 -5.77 -10.87
CA GLN A 247 -26.42 -6.84 -11.65
C GLN A 247 -24.99 -7.13 -11.19
N LEU A 248 -24.21 -6.12 -10.81
CA LEU A 248 -22.87 -6.30 -10.26
C LEU A 248 -22.93 -7.12 -8.97
N LEU A 249 -23.80 -6.75 -8.03
CA LEU A 249 -23.97 -7.47 -6.76
C LEU A 249 -24.40 -8.93 -7.00
N LEU A 250 -25.32 -9.16 -7.91
CA LEU A 250 -25.79 -10.51 -8.26
C LEU A 250 -24.75 -11.30 -9.04
N THR A 251 -24.02 -10.69 -9.97
CA THR A 251 -22.96 -11.37 -10.73
C THR A 251 -21.81 -11.73 -9.80
N PHE A 252 -21.49 -10.86 -8.83
CA PHE A 252 -20.46 -11.14 -7.83
C PHE A 252 -20.82 -12.33 -6.91
N THR A 253 -22.11 -12.52 -6.60
CA THR A 253 -22.58 -13.63 -5.74
C THR A 253 -22.91 -14.90 -6.50
N THR A 254 -23.44 -14.80 -7.72
CA THR A 254 -23.95 -15.94 -8.52
C THR A 254 -23.03 -16.33 -9.68
N ASN A 255 -22.00 -15.53 -9.97
CA ASN A 255 -21.06 -15.71 -11.07
C ASN A 255 -21.71 -15.80 -12.47
N LEU A 256 -22.92 -15.26 -12.63
CA LEU A 256 -23.68 -15.26 -13.88
C LEU A 256 -24.28 -13.86 -14.16
N PRO A 257 -24.13 -13.33 -15.39
CA PRO A 257 -24.86 -12.14 -15.79
C PRO A 257 -26.34 -12.48 -15.97
N LEU A 258 -27.18 -12.03 -15.04
CA LEU A 258 -28.62 -12.27 -15.10
C LEU A 258 -29.32 -11.15 -15.89
N PRO A 259 -30.26 -11.49 -16.80
CA PRO A 259 -31.03 -10.48 -17.50
C PRO A 259 -31.91 -9.68 -16.52
N ALA A 260 -32.15 -8.40 -16.83
CA ALA A 260 -32.74 -7.44 -15.89
C ALA A 260 -34.09 -7.86 -15.29
N TRP A 261 -34.89 -8.64 -16.03
CA TRP A 261 -36.19 -9.16 -15.57
C TRP A 261 -36.08 -10.28 -14.53
N PHE A 262 -34.91 -10.89 -14.37
CA PHE A 262 -34.66 -11.96 -13.38
C PHE A 262 -34.11 -11.44 -12.04
N LEU A 263 -33.72 -10.16 -11.98
CA LEU A 263 -33.10 -9.54 -10.80
C LEU A 263 -33.96 -9.63 -9.53
N PRO A 264 -35.30 -9.41 -9.56
CA PRO A 264 -36.11 -9.47 -8.33
C PRO A 264 -36.13 -10.88 -7.71
N LEU A 265 -36.21 -11.91 -8.55
CA LEU A 265 -36.22 -13.31 -8.12
C LEU A 265 -34.86 -13.74 -7.58
N ALA A 266 -33.77 -13.35 -8.25
CA ALA A 266 -32.42 -13.66 -7.81
C ALA A 266 -32.06 -12.96 -6.48
N LEU A 267 -32.49 -11.70 -6.29
CA LEU A 267 -32.33 -10.97 -5.01
C LEU A 267 -33.14 -11.62 -3.90
N PHE A 268 -34.36 -12.07 -4.19
CA PHE A 268 -35.21 -12.77 -3.22
C PHE A 268 -34.55 -14.08 -2.75
N VAL A 269 -34.04 -14.89 -3.68
CA VAL A 269 -33.35 -16.14 -3.34
C VAL A 269 -32.04 -15.89 -2.58
N ALA A 270 -31.25 -14.90 -2.99
CA ALA A 270 -29.98 -14.54 -2.35
C ALA A 270 -30.16 -13.95 -0.94
N LEU A 271 -31.27 -13.27 -0.65
CA LEU A 271 -31.59 -12.73 0.68
C LEU A 271 -32.26 -13.76 1.60
N ALA A 272 -32.81 -14.84 1.04
CA ALA A 272 -33.46 -15.92 1.77
C ALA A 272 -32.54 -17.12 2.08
N SER A 273 -31.26 -17.07 1.66
CA SER A 273 -30.22 -18.07 1.94
C SER A 273 -29.18 -17.52 2.91
#